data_AF-A0A3B3VT77-F1
#
_entry.id   AF-A0A3B3VT77-F1
#
_cell.length_a   1.000
_cell.length_b   1.000
_cell.length_c   1.000
_cell.angle_alpha   90.00
_cell.angle_beta   90.00
_cell.angle_gamma   90.00
#
_symmetry.space_group_name_H-M   'P 1'
#
loop_
_entity.id
_entity.type
_entity.pdbx_description
1 polymer ?
#
loop_
_entity_poly.entity_id
_entity_poly.type
_entity_poly.pdbx_seq_one_letter_code
_entity_poly.pdbx_strand_id
1 'polypeptide(L)'
;MVEAFCGTWKMVESRNFDDYMKALGIPFAARQVANVTKPTVIISMNGDRVVIKTQSTFRVAEVSGKLGEEFDENTPNDRKVKSTFTMEGDKLVHTQKWDGKENKITREIKNGKMVSTLIFQGVQAVRMFEKA
;
A
#
# COMPACT_ATOMS: atom_id res chain seq x y z
N MET A 1 9.82 -9.13 11.54
CA MET A 1 10.60 -7.91 11.28
C MET A 1 10.36 -7.47 9.83
N VAL A 2 10.54 -6.19 9.49
CA VAL A 2 10.18 -5.65 8.16
C VAL A 2 11.00 -6.28 7.03
N GLU A 3 12.20 -6.73 7.32
CA GLU A 3 13.15 -7.37 6.40
C GLU A 3 12.55 -8.59 5.70
N ALA A 4 11.58 -9.27 6.32
CA ALA A 4 10.84 -10.36 5.68
C ALA A 4 10.08 -9.90 4.42
N PHE A 5 9.64 -8.64 4.40
CA PHE A 5 8.95 -8.00 3.27
C PHE A 5 9.91 -7.45 2.22
N CYS A 6 11.21 -7.31 2.53
CA CYS A 6 12.16 -6.76 1.57
C CYS A 6 12.26 -7.63 0.31
N GLY A 7 12.22 -6.95 -0.84
CA GLY A 7 12.25 -7.58 -2.15
C GLY A 7 11.30 -6.91 -3.14
N THR A 8 11.21 -7.54 -4.32
CA THR A 8 10.34 -7.10 -5.41
C THR A 8 9.14 -8.03 -5.49
N TRP A 9 7.94 -7.46 -5.54
CA TRP A 9 6.66 -8.16 -5.49
C TRP A 9 5.81 -7.77 -6.68
N LYS A 10 5.48 -8.72 -7.56
CA LYS A 10 4.65 -8.50 -8.74
C LYS A 10 3.22 -8.90 -8.45
N MET A 11 2.28 -8.03 -8.79
CA MET A 11 0.86 -8.31 -8.57
C MET A 11 0.38 -9.45 -9.47
N VAL A 12 -0.34 -10.38 -8.87
CA VAL A 12 -0.97 -11.51 -9.58
C VAL A 12 -2.49 -11.49 -9.48
N GLU A 13 -3.04 -10.92 -8.42
CA GLU A 13 -4.49 -10.89 -8.21
C GLU A 13 -4.93 -9.63 -7.47
N SER A 14 -6.14 -9.16 -7.76
CA SER A 14 -6.75 -7.98 -7.15
C SER A 14 -8.26 -8.18 -7.04
N ARG A 15 -8.81 -8.05 -5.83
CA ARG A 15 -10.24 -8.19 -5.53
C ARG A 15 -10.78 -6.91 -4.91
N ASN A 16 -11.96 -6.49 -5.36
CA ASN A 16 -12.72 -5.36 -4.83
C ASN A 16 -12.00 -3.98 -4.83
N PHE A 17 -11.01 -3.81 -5.69
CA PHE A 17 -10.19 -2.59 -5.71
C PHE A 17 -10.95 -1.36 -6.26
N ASP A 18 -11.89 -1.54 -7.20
CA ASP A 18 -12.72 -0.42 -7.69
C ASP A 18 -13.56 0.20 -6.58
N ASP A 19 -14.26 -0.61 -5.79
CA ASP A 19 -15.12 -0.12 -4.70
C ASP A 19 -14.31 0.54 -3.59
N TYR A 20 -13.14 -0.02 -3.27
CA TYR A 20 -12.20 0.61 -2.34
C TYR A 20 -11.75 2.00 -2.85
N MET A 21 -11.35 2.09 -4.12
CA MET A 21 -10.97 3.37 -4.73
C MET A 21 -12.15 4.35 -4.82
N LYS A 22 -13.36 3.84 -5.07
CA LYS A 22 -14.60 4.64 -5.07
C LYS A 22 -14.88 5.22 -3.70
N ALA A 23 -14.74 4.43 -2.64
CA ALA A 23 -14.88 4.89 -1.25
C ALA A 23 -13.84 5.98 -0.91
N LEU A 24 -12.61 5.84 -1.40
CA LEU A 24 -11.56 6.86 -1.30
C LEU A 24 -11.85 8.13 -2.12
N GLY A 25 -12.94 8.20 -2.88
CA GLY A 25 -13.28 9.35 -3.72
C GLY A 25 -12.45 9.46 -5.00
N ILE A 26 -11.84 8.37 -5.48
CA ILE A 26 -11.07 8.37 -6.72
C ILE A 26 -12.02 8.44 -7.92
N PRO A 27 -11.80 9.38 -8.88
CA PRO A 27 -12.64 9.53 -10.06
C PRO A 27 -12.73 8.26 -10.92
N PHE A 28 -13.89 8.01 -11.50
CA PHE A 28 -14.18 6.79 -12.28
C PHE A 28 -13.10 6.48 -13.33
N ALA A 29 -12.69 7.46 -14.14
CA ALA A 29 -11.68 7.28 -15.17
C ALA A 29 -10.32 6.81 -14.59
N ALA A 30 -9.88 7.39 -13.47
CA ALA A 30 -8.64 6.98 -12.81
C ALA A 30 -8.75 5.55 -12.25
N ARG A 31 -9.94 5.14 -11.77
CA ARG A 31 -10.18 3.76 -11.31
C ARG A 31 -10.10 2.75 -12.44
N GLN A 32 -10.67 3.06 -13.61
CA GLN A 32 -10.60 2.17 -14.78
C GLN A 32 -9.15 1.88 -15.17
N VAL A 33 -8.30 2.91 -15.21
CA VAL A 33 -6.86 2.75 -15.47
C VAL A 33 -6.20 1.93 -14.35
N ALA A 34 -6.45 2.25 -13.08
CA ALA A 34 -5.81 1.57 -11.97
C ALA A 34 -6.18 0.07 -11.86
N ASN A 35 -7.40 -0.33 -12.23
CA ASN A 35 -7.85 -1.72 -12.20
C ASN A 35 -7.15 -2.60 -13.25
N VAL A 36 -6.76 -2.04 -14.40
CA VAL A 36 -6.05 -2.80 -15.45
C VAL A 36 -4.54 -2.85 -15.24
N THR A 37 -4.00 -2.05 -14.30
CA THR A 37 -2.57 -2.09 -13.97
C THR A 37 -2.21 -3.26 -13.07
N LYS A 38 -1.06 -3.86 -13.35
CA LYS A 38 -0.39 -4.85 -12.48
C LYS A 38 0.89 -4.22 -11.93
N PRO A 39 0.82 -3.46 -10.83
CA PRO A 39 1.99 -2.79 -10.29
C PRO A 39 2.97 -3.78 -9.66
N THR A 40 4.23 -3.41 -9.68
CA THR A 40 5.31 -4.00 -8.92
C THR A 40 5.52 -3.18 -7.64
N VAL A 41 5.56 -3.84 -6.49
CA VAL A 41 5.87 -3.23 -5.20
C VAL A 41 7.27 -3.66 -4.80
N ILE A 42 8.15 -2.70 -4.51
CA ILE A 42 9.50 -2.93 -4.03
C ILE A 42 9.58 -2.41 -2.60
N ILE A 43 9.98 -3.27 -1.68
CA ILE A 43 10.16 -2.90 -0.27
C ILE A 43 11.64 -3.07 0.06
N SER A 44 12.22 -2.06 0.70
CA SER A 44 13.61 -2.07 1.16
C SER A 44 13.78 -1.31 2.46
N MET A 45 14.93 -1.49 3.10
CA MET A 45 15.38 -0.70 4.23
C MET A 45 16.47 0.26 3.78
N ASN A 46 16.39 1.52 4.21
CA ASN A 46 17.46 2.51 4.08
C ASN A 46 17.86 2.97 5.47
N GLY A 47 18.85 2.31 6.06
CA GLY A 47 19.15 2.43 7.48
C GLY A 47 17.97 1.96 8.33
N ASP A 48 17.42 2.85 9.15
CA ASP A 48 16.27 2.60 10.01
C ASP A 48 14.91 2.91 9.34
N ARG A 49 14.94 3.33 8.07
CA ARG A 49 13.73 3.70 7.32
C ARG A 49 13.22 2.57 6.45
N VAL A 50 11.93 2.32 6.51
CA VAL A 50 11.22 1.51 5.52
C VAL A 50 11.01 2.35 4.27
N VAL A 51 11.29 1.79 3.09
CA VAL A 51 11.01 2.39 1.79
C VAL A 51 10.08 1.46 1.02
N ILE A 52 8.93 1.97 0.59
CA ILE A 52 7.97 1.23 -0.24
C ILE A 52 7.79 2.00 -1.55
N LYS A 53 8.21 1.37 -2.64
CA LYS A 53 8.06 1.90 -3.99
C LYS A 53 7.03 1.08 -4.76
N THR A 54 6.07 1.76 -5.37
CA THR A 54 5.04 1.15 -6.23
C THR A 54 5.23 1.63 -7.65
N GLN A 55 5.48 0.71 -8.58
CA GLN A 55 5.74 1.00 -9.99
C GLN A 55 4.68 0.35 -10.87
N SER A 56 4.12 1.12 -11.78
CA SER A 56 3.24 0.65 -12.86
C SER A 56 3.69 1.26 -14.18
N THR A 57 3.08 0.85 -15.30
CA THR A 57 3.32 1.47 -16.61
C THR A 57 2.95 2.96 -16.67
N PHE A 58 2.08 3.44 -15.77
CA PHE A 58 1.57 4.82 -15.79
C PHE A 58 2.21 5.72 -14.73
N ARG A 59 2.60 5.15 -13.58
CA ARG A 59 3.05 5.94 -12.42
C ARG A 59 4.05 5.16 -11.59
N VAL A 60 5.04 5.89 -11.07
CA VAL A 60 5.91 5.48 -9.98
C VAL A 60 5.58 6.34 -8.76
N ALA A 61 5.38 5.70 -7.62
CA ALA A 61 5.20 6.36 -6.33
C ALA A 61 6.15 5.72 -5.31
N GLU A 62 6.66 6.52 -4.38
CA GLU A 62 7.56 6.06 -3.34
C GLU A 62 7.21 6.74 -2.02
N VAL A 63 7.25 5.97 -0.94
CA VAL A 63 7.01 6.45 0.42
C VAL A 63 8.09 5.90 1.34
N SER A 64 8.59 6.73 2.26
CA SER A 64 9.62 6.34 3.22
C SER A 64 9.37 6.93 4.60
N GLY A 65 9.45 6.07 5.62
CA GLY A 65 9.23 6.43 7.02
C GLY A 65 9.95 5.49 7.97
N LYS A 66 10.17 5.93 9.21
CA LYS A 66 10.66 5.05 10.28
C LYS A 66 9.49 4.31 10.90
N LEU A 67 9.74 3.10 11.41
CA LEU A 67 8.71 2.36 12.13
C LEU A 67 8.31 3.09 13.41
N GLY A 68 7.01 3.18 13.66
CA GLY A 68 6.45 3.83 14.85
C GLY A 68 6.43 5.35 14.82
N GLU A 69 7.05 5.99 13.83
CA GLU A 69 7.09 7.45 13.71
C GLU A 69 6.08 7.94 12.66
N GLU A 70 5.34 9.00 13.00
CA GLU A 70 4.45 9.68 12.06
C GLU A 70 5.25 10.57 11.09
N PHE A 71 4.86 10.59 9.82
CA PHE A 71 5.47 11.43 8.79
C PHE A 71 4.43 11.94 7.78
N ASP A 72 4.78 13.00 7.05
CA ASP A 72 3.95 13.53 5.96
C ASP A 72 4.09 12.68 4.69
N GLU A 73 2.97 12.28 4.09
CA GLU A 73 2.92 11.55 2.83
C GLU A 73 2.01 12.26 1.83
N ASN A 74 2.50 12.39 0.59
CA ASN A 74 1.66 12.70 -0.57
C ASN A 74 1.30 11.40 -1.28
N THR A 75 0.04 11.02 -1.19
CA THR A 75 -0.45 9.81 -1.86
C THR A 75 -0.47 9.99 -3.39
N PRO A 76 -0.55 8.91 -4.19
CA PRO A 76 -0.61 8.99 -5.66
C PRO A 76 -1.80 9.79 -6.23
N ASN A 77 -2.78 10.17 -5.43
CA ASN A 77 -3.89 11.04 -5.83
C ASN A 77 -3.79 12.43 -5.20
N ASP A 78 -2.57 12.89 -4.91
CA ASP A 78 -2.20 14.22 -4.39
C ASP A 78 -2.89 14.59 -3.07
N ARG A 79 -3.37 13.58 -2.33
CA ARG A 79 -3.87 13.77 -0.97
C ARG A 79 -2.71 13.80 -0.01
N LYS A 80 -2.62 14.88 0.77
CA LYS A 80 -1.73 15.05 1.92
C LYS A 80 -2.30 14.28 3.11
N VAL A 81 -1.52 13.36 3.66
CA VAL A 81 -1.92 12.54 4.81
C VAL A 81 -0.79 12.48 5.82
N LYS A 82 -1.14 12.21 7.08
CA LYS A 82 -0.20 11.75 8.11
C LYS A 82 -0.14 10.24 8.07
N SER A 83 1.06 9.70 7.94
CA SER A 83 1.29 8.27 7.76
C SER A 83 2.17 7.69 8.86
N THR A 84 1.95 6.42 9.18
CA THR A 84 2.79 5.66 10.11
C THR A 84 2.95 4.24 9.60
N PHE A 85 4.17 3.71 9.70
CA PHE A 85 4.44 2.29 9.52
C PHE A 85 4.57 1.62 10.89
N THR A 86 3.85 0.52 11.12
CA THR A 86 3.95 -0.28 12.35
C THR A 86 4.06 -1.76 12.02
N MET A 87 4.64 -2.53 12.94
CA MET A 87 4.58 -3.99 12.92
C MET A 87 3.54 -4.45 13.94
N GLU A 88 2.48 -5.10 13.47
CA GLU A 88 1.46 -5.75 14.30
C GLU A 88 1.69 -7.26 14.21
N GLY A 89 2.53 -7.81 15.10
CA GLY A 89 3.01 -9.19 14.99
C GLY A 89 3.88 -9.39 13.75
N ASP A 90 3.42 -10.23 12.82
CA ASP A 90 4.07 -10.53 11.55
C ASP A 90 3.59 -9.63 10.39
N LYS A 91 2.72 -8.66 10.67
CA LYS A 91 2.11 -7.79 9.66
C LYS A 91 2.74 -6.42 9.63
N LEU A 92 3.09 -5.95 8.43
CA LEU A 92 3.48 -4.57 8.18
C LEU A 92 2.22 -3.75 7.90
N VAL A 93 1.91 -2.83 8.80
CA VAL A 93 0.72 -1.97 8.73
C VAL A 93 1.14 -0.56 8.36
N HIS A 94 0.52 -0.02 7.32
CA HIS A 94 0.64 1.36 6.87
C HIS A 94 -0.69 2.05 7.11
N THR A 95 -0.73 2.95 8.09
CA THR A 95 -1.92 3.73 8.43
C THR A 95 -1.76 5.14 7.86
N GLN A 96 -2.80 5.65 7.20
CA GLN A 96 -2.85 6.99 6.62
C GLN A 96 -4.06 7.73 7.19
N LYS A 97 -3.86 8.94 7.72
CA LYS A 97 -4.90 9.76 8.36
C LYS A 97 -5.00 11.15 7.73
N TRP A 98 -6.22 11.61 7.50
CA TRP A 98 -6.53 12.97 7.02
C TRP A 98 -7.98 13.31 7.33
N ASP A 99 -8.30 14.56 7.66
CA ASP A 99 -9.68 15.05 7.84
C ASP A 99 -10.58 14.12 8.70
N GLY A 100 -10.03 13.56 9.79
CA GLY A 100 -10.74 12.60 10.66
C GLY A 100 -10.99 11.21 10.05
N LYS A 101 -10.48 10.93 8.86
CA LYS A 101 -10.57 9.65 8.15
C LYS A 101 -9.28 8.85 8.35
N GLU A 102 -9.42 7.53 8.29
CA GLU A 102 -8.32 6.58 8.38
C GLU A 102 -8.41 5.56 7.24
N ASN A 103 -7.30 5.39 6.51
CA ASN A 103 -7.07 4.30 5.58
C ASN A 103 -5.98 3.40 6.13
N LYS A 104 -6.17 2.08 6.05
CA LYS A 104 -5.20 1.10 6.54
C LYS A 104 -4.83 0.12 5.43
N ILE A 105 -3.52 -0.04 5.22
CA ILE A 105 -2.95 -1.01 4.27
C ILE A 105 -2.10 -1.99 5.08
N THR A 106 -2.58 -3.21 5.20
CA THR A 106 -1.91 -4.29 5.94
C THR A 106 -1.27 -5.25 4.97
N ARG A 107 0.02 -5.53 5.14
CA ARG A 107 0.78 -6.52 4.35
C ARG A 107 1.18 -7.69 5.24
N GLU A 108 0.92 -8.89 4.76
CA GLU A 108 1.30 -10.14 5.41
C GLU A 108 1.89 -11.10 4.37
N ILE A 109 2.85 -11.94 4.77
CA ILE A 109 3.43 -12.96 3.89
C ILE A 109 2.81 -14.31 4.25
N LYS A 110 2.12 -14.92 3.29
CA LYS A 110 1.47 -16.22 3.42
C LYS A 110 1.93 -17.12 2.29
N ASN A 111 2.53 -18.26 2.63
CA ASN A 111 3.00 -19.25 1.66
C ASN A 111 3.89 -18.64 0.55
N GLY A 112 4.81 -17.75 0.94
CA GLY A 112 5.71 -17.07 -0.01
C GLY A 112 5.08 -15.96 -0.86
N LYS A 113 3.79 -15.67 -0.70
CA LYS A 113 3.09 -14.57 -1.36
C LYS A 113 2.84 -13.43 -0.39
N MET A 114 2.95 -12.19 -0.85
CA MET A 114 2.54 -11.03 -0.07
C MET A 114 1.06 -10.76 -0.34
N VAL A 115 0.25 -10.77 0.71
CA VAL A 115 -1.16 -10.40 0.68
C VAL A 115 -1.29 -9.00 1.28
N SER A 116 -1.85 -8.07 0.50
CA SER A 116 -2.12 -6.71 0.92
C SER A 116 -3.62 -6.51 1.07
N THR A 117 -4.08 -6.24 2.28
CA THR A 117 -5.47 -5.91 2.61
C THR A 117 -5.59 -4.41 2.81
N LEU A 118 -6.43 -3.75 2.01
CA LEU A 118 -6.66 -2.31 2.05
C LEU A 118 -8.07 -2.06 2.60
N ILE A 119 -8.19 -1.26 3.65
CA ILE A 119 -9.46 -0.98 4.33
C ILE A 119 -9.66 0.52 4.45
N PHE A 120 -10.81 1.00 3.99
CA PHE A 120 -11.25 2.37 4.16
C PHE A 120 -12.76 2.42 4.38
N GLN A 121 -13.20 3.01 5.49
CA GLN A 121 -14.63 3.16 5.86
C GLN A 121 -15.46 1.88 5.71
N GLY A 122 -14.91 0.74 6.14
CA GLY A 122 -15.57 -0.57 6.05
C GLY A 122 -15.50 -1.26 4.70
N VAL A 123 -15.03 -0.58 3.64
CA VAL A 123 -14.77 -1.19 2.33
C VAL A 123 -13.38 -1.82 2.32
N GLN A 124 -13.31 -3.10 1.96
CA GLN A 124 -12.07 -3.87 1.91
C GLN A 124 -11.73 -4.29 0.49
N ALA A 125 -10.48 -4.09 0.08
CA ALA A 125 -9.87 -4.70 -1.10
C ALA A 125 -8.71 -5.61 -0.70
N VAL A 126 -8.44 -6.65 -1.50
CA VAL A 126 -7.32 -7.57 -1.29
C VAL A 126 -6.51 -7.66 -2.58
N ARG A 127 -5.20 -7.45 -2.49
CA ARG A 127 -4.26 -7.58 -3.61
C ARG A 127 -3.17 -8.57 -3.24
N MET A 128 -2.90 -9.53 -4.11
CA MET A 128 -1.90 -10.57 -3.89
C MET A 128 -0.74 -10.39 -4.85
N PHE A 129 0.46 -10.64 -4.34
CA PHE A 129 1.71 -10.47 -5.04
C PHE A 129 2.62 -11.68 -4.87
N GLU A 130 3.33 -12.01 -5.93
CA GLU A 130 4.39 -13.03 -5.93
C GLU A 130 5.75 -12.35 -5.90
N LYS A 131 6.69 -12.97 -5.18
CA LYS A 131 8.07 -12.48 -5.15
C LYS A 131 8.71 -12.69 -6.53
N ALA A 132 9.32 -11.63 -7.06
CA ALA A 132 10.00 -11.64 -8.35
C ALA A 132 11.39 -12.26 -8.26
#